data_AF-A0A938P3A8-F1
#
_entry.id   AF-A0A938P3A8-F1
#
_cell.length_a   1.000
_cell.length_b   1.000
_cell.length_c   1.000
_cell.angle_alpha   90.00
_cell.angle_beta   90.00
_cell.angle_gamma   90.00
#
_symmetry.space_group_name_H-M   'P 1'
#
loop_
_entity.id
_entity.type
_entity.pdbx_description
1 polymer ?
#
loop_
_entity_poly.entity_id
_entity_poly.type
_entity_poly.pdbx_seq_one_letter_code
_entity_poly.pdbx_strand_id
1 'polypeptide(L)'
;MERLSPELAGRLRDARRVKGLSQCALAHEAGCTQSAVSMMELGRPDAVSRETLRKIGVLLDVEVGESDTARPAGGAFTATGGRVCCPQAECPSNVPFAVAGSVVFLPGPQPAGRAGGYCGFCGEVLLTACPVCARPLGSGGHCRDCGAAYVNPPAAPGLTPDVWAAERRKEIGEWRALL
;
A
#
# COMPACT_ATOMS: atom_id res chain seq x y z
N MET A 1 -19.87 -1.96 8.84
CA MET A 1 -18.53 -1.38 9.06
C MET A 1 -18.03 -0.90 7.71
N GLU A 2 -17.93 0.41 7.56
CA GLU A 2 -17.66 1.14 6.31
C GLU A 2 -16.18 0.99 5.92
N ARG A 3 -15.88 0.63 4.65
CA ARG A 3 -14.51 0.76 4.12
C ARG A 3 -14.35 1.83 3.03
N LEU A 4 -13.42 2.78 3.21
CA LEU A 4 -12.76 3.63 2.20
C LEU A 4 -12.53 2.89 0.87
N SER A 5 -12.90 3.54 -0.24
CA SER A 5 -12.49 3.12 -1.58
C SER A 5 -10.95 3.10 -1.69
N PRO A 6 -10.36 2.11 -2.39
CA PRO A 6 -8.91 2.09 -2.67
C PRO A 6 -8.42 3.38 -3.34
N GLU A 7 -9.29 4.01 -4.13
CA GLU A 7 -9.08 5.30 -4.78
C GLU A 7 -8.92 6.44 -3.77
N LEU A 8 -9.79 6.51 -2.75
CA LEU A 8 -9.66 7.52 -1.69
C LEU A 8 -8.42 7.28 -0.81
N ALA A 9 -8.09 6.02 -0.50
CA ALA A 9 -6.86 5.69 0.23
C ALA A 9 -5.60 6.11 -0.55
N GLY A 10 -5.61 5.96 -1.88
CA GLY A 10 -4.57 6.48 -2.77
C GLY A 10 -4.49 8.00 -2.75
N ARG A 11 -5.63 8.68 -2.94
CA ARG A 11 -5.71 10.16 -2.91
C ARG A 11 -5.18 10.76 -1.61
N LEU A 12 -5.54 10.19 -0.47
CA LEU A 12 -5.05 10.65 0.84
C LEU A 12 -3.54 10.45 0.98
N ARG A 13 -3.02 9.29 0.57
CA ARG A 13 -1.57 9.02 0.59
C ARG A 13 -0.80 10.02 -0.27
N ASP A 14 -1.30 10.30 -1.47
CA ASP A 14 -0.64 11.20 -2.41
C ASP A 14 -0.68 12.66 -1.91
N ALA A 15 -1.83 13.11 -1.41
CA ALA A 15 -1.98 14.43 -0.82
C ALA A 15 -1.03 14.65 0.38
N ARG A 16 -0.87 13.63 1.24
CA ARG A 16 0.12 13.67 2.34
C ARG A 16 1.53 13.89 1.80
N ARG A 17 1.92 13.17 0.75
CA ARG A 17 3.26 13.26 0.14
C ARG A 17 3.48 14.63 -0.52
N VAL A 18 2.49 15.17 -1.22
CA VAL A 18 2.55 16.52 -1.81
C VAL A 18 2.77 17.59 -0.74
N LYS A 19 2.18 17.41 0.44
CA LYS A 19 2.41 18.28 1.61
C LYS A 19 3.72 17.99 2.35
N GLY A 20 4.54 17.03 1.91
CA GLY A 20 5.81 16.67 2.53
C GLY A 20 5.68 16.03 3.92
N LEU A 21 4.49 15.58 4.30
CA LEU A 21 4.24 15.03 5.62
C LEU A 21 4.64 13.55 5.69
N SER A 22 5.32 13.16 6.76
CA SER A 22 5.49 11.73 7.08
C SER A 22 4.19 11.17 7.66
N GLN A 23 4.01 9.84 7.62
CA GLN A 23 2.85 9.21 8.26
C GLN A 23 2.81 9.47 9.78
N CYS A 24 3.98 9.59 10.42
CA CYS A 24 4.09 9.92 11.83
C CYS A 24 3.63 11.37 12.11
N ALA A 25 4.05 12.32 11.27
CA ALA A 25 3.62 13.71 11.36
C ALA A 25 2.10 13.84 11.15
N LEU A 26 1.57 13.21 10.10
CA LEU A 26 0.12 13.19 9.85
C LEU A 26 -0.64 12.53 11.00
N ALA A 27 -0.14 11.43 11.55
CA ALA A 27 -0.77 10.75 12.68
C ALA A 27 -0.82 11.65 13.92
N HIS A 28 0.27 12.37 14.22
CA HIS A 28 0.35 13.32 15.32
C HIS A 28 -0.65 14.47 15.13
N GLU A 29 -0.71 15.07 13.94
CA GLU A 29 -1.67 16.14 13.62
C GLU A 29 -3.13 15.67 13.64
N ALA A 30 -3.39 14.43 13.20
CA ALA A 30 -4.72 13.85 13.20
C ALA A 30 -5.14 13.24 14.55
N GLY A 31 -4.24 13.21 15.54
CA GLY A 31 -4.48 12.61 16.86
C GLY A 31 -4.70 11.10 16.83
N CYS A 32 -3.99 10.38 15.95
CA CYS A 32 -4.05 8.92 15.83
C CYS A 32 -2.64 8.30 15.78
N THR A 33 -2.55 6.98 15.62
CA THR A 33 -1.25 6.29 15.55
C THR A 33 -0.71 6.26 14.12
N GLN A 34 0.62 6.23 13.97
CA GLN A 34 1.25 6.06 12.65
C GLN A 34 0.79 4.75 11.97
N SER A 35 0.61 3.68 12.74
CA SER A 35 0.10 2.41 12.23
C SER A 35 -1.35 2.52 11.75
N ALA A 36 -2.18 3.36 12.38
CA ALA A 36 -3.54 3.64 11.92
C ALA A 36 -3.53 4.37 10.56
N VAL A 37 -2.64 5.35 10.40
CA VAL A 37 -2.43 6.05 9.11
C VAL A 37 -1.90 5.10 8.04
N SER A 38 -0.91 4.26 8.35
CA SER A 38 -0.40 3.25 7.40
C SER A 38 -1.51 2.30 6.96
N MET A 39 -2.27 1.73 7.90
CA MET A 39 -3.40 0.86 7.58
C MET A 39 -4.47 1.57 6.75
N MET A 40 -4.84 2.81 7.10
CA MET A 40 -5.78 3.62 6.32
C MET A 40 -5.28 3.82 4.88
N GLU A 41 -4.02 4.21 4.68
CA GLU A 41 -3.42 4.37 3.34
C GLU A 41 -3.38 3.06 2.55
N LEU A 42 -3.39 1.90 3.21
CA LEU A 42 -3.48 0.57 2.60
C LEU A 42 -4.93 0.12 2.28
N GLY A 43 -5.93 0.99 2.47
CA GLY A 43 -7.33 0.65 2.26
C GLY A 43 -7.95 -0.12 3.43
N ARG A 44 -7.38 0.02 4.65
CA ARG A 44 -7.93 -0.48 5.93
C ARG A 44 -8.47 0.68 6.79
N PRO A 45 -9.64 1.20 6.44
CA PRO A 45 -10.29 2.35 7.08
C PRO A 45 -10.81 2.06 8.48
N ASP A 46 -11.02 0.79 8.83
CA ASP A 46 -11.33 0.35 10.18
C ASP A 46 -10.21 0.68 11.18
N ALA A 47 -9.02 1.01 10.68
CA ALA A 47 -7.90 1.46 11.49
C ALA A 47 -8.04 2.89 12.03
N VAL A 48 -8.90 3.72 11.43
CA VAL A 48 -9.14 5.11 11.87
C VAL A 48 -10.64 5.34 12.05
N SER A 49 -11.02 6.14 13.05
CA SER A 49 -12.43 6.50 13.20
C SER A 49 -12.89 7.36 12.01
N ARG A 50 -14.19 7.39 11.72
CA ARG A 50 -14.75 8.27 10.67
C ARG A 50 -14.48 9.75 10.97
N GLU A 51 -14.42 10.11 12.24
CA GLU A 51 -14.03 11.45 12.68
C GLU A 51 -12.55 11.74 12.36
N THR A 52 -11.65 10.82 12.69
CA THR A 52 -10.22 10.90 12.36
C THR A 52 -10.01 10.96 10.84
N LEU A 53 -10.75 10.18 10.08
CA LEU A 53 -10.69 10.17 8.62
C LEU A 53 -11.10 11.52 8.02
N ARG A 54 -12.16 12.15 8.53
CA ARG A 54 -12.54 13.52 8.11
C ARG A 54 -11.46 14.54 8.49
N LYS A 55 -10.88 14.44 9.69
CA LYS A 55 -9.77 15.31 10.12
C LYS A 55 -8.57 15.19 9.18
N ILE A 56 -8.20 13.96 8.81
CA ILE A 56 -7.15 13.70 7.82
C ILE A 56 -7.51 14.29 6.46
N GLY A 57 -8.76 14.12 5.99
CA GLY A 57 -9.24 14.74 4.75
C GLY A 57 -9.07 16.26 4.75
N VAL A 58 -9.44 16.93 5.85
CA VAL A 58 -9.24 18.38 6.02
C VAL A 58 -7.75 18.75 6.04
N LEU A 59 -6.92 18.05 6.82
CA LEU A 59 -5.47 18.30 6.88
C LEU A 59 -4.79 18.18 5.52
N LEU A 60 -5.32 17.30 4.65
CA LEU A 60 -4.75 16.99 3.35
C LEU A 60 -5.45 17.68 2.18
N ASP A 61 -6.48 18.48 2.41
CA ASP A 61 -7.35 19.07 1.37
C ASP A 61 -7.94 18.03 0.41
N VAL A 62 -8.37 16.89 0.94
CA VAL A 62 -9.03 15.80 0.20
C VAL A 62 -10.47 15.66 0.67
N GLU A 63 -11.41 15.86 -0.26
CA GLU A 63 -12.83 15.60 0.00
C GLU A 63 -13.07 14.09 0.19
N VAL A 64 -13.66 13.75 1.35
CA VAL A 64 -14.08 12.40 1.72
C VAL A 64 -15.61 12.33 1.65
N GLY A 65 -16.15 11.66 0.63
CA GLY A 65 -17.59 11.58 0.36
C GLY A 65 -18.30 10.48 1.17
N GLU A 66 -19.64 10.55 1.24
CA GLU A 66 -20.46 9.52 1.91
C GLU A 66 -20.53 8.19 1.14
N SER A 67 -20.36 8.25 -0.18
CA SER A 67 -20.41 7.10 -1.10
C SER A 67 -19.09 6.34 -1.25
N ASP A 68 -18.01 6.76 -0.58
CA ASP A 68 -16.69 6.10 -0.62
C ASP A 68 -16.62 4.81 0.22
N THR A 69 -17.77 4.16 0.48
CA THR A 69 -17.92 3.05 1.42
C THR A 69 -18.28 1.74 0.70
N ALA A 70 -17.34 0.78 0.67
CA ALA A 70 -17.56 -0.56 0.11
C ALA A 70 -17.67 -1.67 1.18
N ARG A 71 -18.41 -2.73 0.85
CA ARG A 71 -18.90 -3.84 1.71
C ARG A 71 -17.80 -4.85 2.12
N PRO A 72 -17.87 -5.51 3.31
CA PRO A 72 -16.72 -6.24 3.86
C PRO A 72 -16.62 -7.72 3.45
N ALA A 73 -15.42 -8.27 3.57
CA ALA A 73 -15.15 -9.66 3.95
C ALA A 73 -14.04 -9.66 5.02
N GLY A 74 -14.37 -10.16 6.23
CA GLY A 74 -13.48 -10.21 7.39
C GLY A 74 -12.80 -11.57 7.57
N GLY A 75 -11.68 -11.60 8.30
CA GLY A 75 -11.03 -12.83 8.76
C GLY A 75 -9.82 -12.54 9.63
N ALA A 76 -9.79 -13.10 10.85
CA ALA A 76 -8.68 -13.07 11.78
C ALA A 76 -7.50 -13.91 11.30
N PHE A 77 -6.27 -13.48 11.61
CA PHE A 77 -5.03 -14.12 11.16
C PHE A 77 -4.63 -15.30 12.04
N THR A 78 -4.52 -16.49 11.45
CA THR A 78 -3.64 -17.57 11.93
C THR A 78 -2.57 -17.78 10.87
N ALA A 79 -1.31 -17.50 11.23
CA ALA A 79 -0.18 -17.66 10.34
C ALA A 79 0.23 -19.14 10.27
N THR A 80 0.00 -19.78 9.12
CA THR A 80 0.73 -20.99 8.72
C THR A 80 1.08 -20.87 7.23
N GLY A 81 2.38 -20.70 6.93
CA GLY A 81 2.97 -20.97 5.61
C GLY A 81 2.57 -20.11 4.40
N GLY A 82 1.85 -19.00 4.57
CA GLY A 82 1.41 -18.16 3.45
C GLY A 82 2.49 -17.24 2.88
N ARG A 83 2.46 -17.00 1.56
CA ARG A 83 3.27 -15.94 0.91
C ARG A 83 2.93 -14.59 1.54
N VAL A 84 3.96 -13.76 1.73
CA VAL A 84 3.83 -12.37 2.17
C VAL A 84 4.45 -11.43 1.13
N CYS A 85 3.97 -10.19 1.06
CA CYS A 85 4.59 -9.17 0.22
C CYS A 85 4.51 -7.78 0.85
N CYS A 86 5.49 -6.93 0.53
CA CYS A 86 5.48 -5.54 0.93
C CYS A 86 4.47 -4.75 0.05
N PRO A 87 3.54 -3.97 0.61
CA PRO A 87 2.60 -3.18 -0.18
C PRO A 87 3.19 -1.89 -0.78
N GLN A 88 4.43 -1.54 -0.43
CA GLN A 88 5.05 -0.27 -0.81
C GLN A 88 5.70 -0.35 -2.20
N ALA A 89 5.17 0.39 -3.19
CA ALA A 89 5.66 0.37 -4.57
C ALA A 89 7.13 0.76 -4.74
N GLU A 90 7.60 1.69 -3.92
CA GLU A 90 8.99 2.15 -3.96
C GLU A 90 9.93 1.20 -3.21
N CYS A 91 9.44 0.15 -2.55
CA CYS A 91 10.30 -0.80 -1.86
C CYS A 91 11.13 -1.62 -2.88
N PRO A 92 12.44 -1.82 -2.67
CA PRO A 92 13.27 -2.63 -3.58
C PRO A 92 12.88 -4.12 -3.63
N SER A 93 12.00 -4.56 -2.72
CA SER A 93 11.38 -5.88 -2.82
C SER A 93 10.33 -5.99 -3.92
N ASN A 94 9.81 -4.88 -4.46
CA ASN A 94 8.76 -4.88 -5.48
C ASN A 94 9.34 -4.46 -6.84
N VAL A 95 9.30 -5.37 -7.82
CA VAL A 95 9.85 -5.12 -9.16
C VAL A 95 8.74 -4.59 -10.07
N PRO A 96 8.85 -3.37 -10.63
CA PRO A 96 7.83 -2.81 -11.49
C PRO A 96 7.95 -3.24 -12.95
N PHE A 97 6.82 -3.29 -13.65
CA PHE A 97 6.67 -3.55 -15.08
C PHE A 97 5.63 -2.60 -15.66
N ALA A 98 5.83 -2.18 -16.91
CA ALA A 98 4.82 -1.47 -17.67
C ALA A 98 3.99 -2.48 -18.46
N VAL A 99 2.67 -2.41 -18.32
CA VAL A 99 1.71 -3.26 -19.03
C VAL A 99 0.53 -2.40 -19.43
N ALA A 100 0.22 -2.35 -20.73
CA ALA A 100 -0.92 -1.62 -21.27
C ALA A 100 -1.05 -0.16 -20.76
N GLY A 101 0.07 0.56 -20.66
CA GLY A 101 0.09 1.95 -20.18
C GLY A 101 -0.17 2.11 -18.68
N SER A 102 0.02 1.05 -17.88
CA SER A 102 -0.03 1.09 -16.42
C SER A 102 1.21 0.43 -15.82
N VAL A 103 1.60 0.85 -14.61
CA VAL A 103 2.65 0.18 -13.84
C VAL A 103 2.03 -0.92 -12.98
N VAL A 104 2.55 -2.13 -13.12
CA VAL A 104 2.23 -3.29 -12.28
C VAL A 104 3.48 -3.78 -11.57
N PHE A 105 3.32 -4.49 -10.46
CA PHE A 105 4.44 -4.95 -9.65
C PHE A 105 4.46 -6.47 -9.54
N LEU A 106 5.67 -7.04 -9.55
CA LEU A 106 5.93 -8.39 -9.09
C LEU A 106 6.61 -8.31 -7.72
N PRO A 107 5.90 -8.65 -6.63
CA PRO A 107 6.51 -8.67 -5.32
C PRO A 107 7.50 -9.81 -5.16
N GLY A 108 8.72 -9.46 -4.77
CA GLY A 108 9.80 -10.39 -4.51
C GLY A 108 9.66 -11.09 -3.15
N PRO A 109 10.42 -12.18 -2.95
CA PRO A 109 10.48 -12.85 -1.66
C PRO A 109 11.03 -11.89 -0.60
N GLN A 110 10.46 -11.96 0.60
CA GLN A 110 11.04 -11.28 1.76
C GLN A 110 12.18 -12.16 2.29
N PRO A 111 13.39 -11.62 2.54
CA PRO A 111 14.51 -12.38 3.09
C PRO A 111 14.05 -13.13 4.34
N ALA A 112 14.40 -14.42 4.40
CA ALA A 112 13.88 -15.32 5.41
C ALA A 112 14.18 -14.81 6.82
N GLY A 113 13.12 -14.68 7.62
CA GLY A 113 13.25 -14.63 9.07
C GLY A 113 13.36 -13.24 9.66
N ARG A 114 12.22 -12.62 9.94
CA ARG A 114 11.83 -12.47 11.35
C ARG A 114 10.40 -12.96 11.49
N ALA A 115 10.08 -13.52 12.64
CA ALA A 115 8.74 -13.85 13.09
C ALA A 115 7.78 -12.62 13.19
N GLY A 116 8.02 -11.58 12.41
CA GLY A 116 7.33 -10.29 12.46
C GLY A 116 6.65 -9.99 11.13
N GLY A 117 5.50 -9.33 11.20
CA GLY A 117 4.74 -8.87 10.04
C GLY A 117 5.33 -7.64 9.36
N TYR A 118 6.66 -7.49 9.27
CA TYR A 118 7.33 -6.29 8.74
C TYR A 118 8.37 -6.63 7.65
N CYS A 119 8.49 -5.74 6.67
CA CYS A 119 9.36 -5.87 5.50
C CYS A 119 10.83 -5.71 5.88
N GLY A 120 11.68 -6.66 5.45
CA GLY A 120 13.12 -6.63 5.73
C GLY A 120 13.89 -5.53 5.02
N PHE A 121 13.28 -4.84 4.05
CA PHE A 121 13.93 -3.77 3.28
C PHE A 121 13.52 -2.36 3.75
N CYS A 122 12.21 -2.12 3.91
CA CYS A 122 11.70 -0.78 4.23
C CYS A 122 10.96 -0.70 5.57
N GLY A 123 10.85 -1.81 6.32
CA GLY A 123 10.17 -1.85 7.61
C GLY A 123 8.64 -1.83 7.56
N GLU A 124 8.02 -1.74 6.37
CA GLU A 124 6.56 -1.66 6.21
C GLU A 124 5.85 -2.94 6.64
N VAL A 125 4.60 -2.84 7.11
CA VAL A 125 3.78 -4.01 7.44
C VAL A 125 3.53 -4.86 6.19
N LEU A 126 3.84 -6.15 6.28
CA LEU A 126 3.66 -7.08 5.18
C LEU A 126 2.19 -7.45 5.00
N LEU A 127 1.76 -7.48 3.74
CA LEU A 127 0.50 -8.12 3.37
C LEU A 127 0.66 -9.63 3.49
N THR A 128 -0.32 -10.25 4.12
CA THR A 128 -0.48 -11.71 4.23
C THR A 128 -1.72 -12.20 3.45
N ALA A 129 -2.54 -11.26 2.97
CA ALA A 129 -3.75 -11.49 2.19
C ALA A 129 -4.00 -10.31 1.23
N CYS A 130 -4.85 -10.52 0.23
CA CYS A 130 -5.26 -9.50 -0.72
C CYS A 130 -5.86 -8.29 0.03
N PRO A 131 -5.43 -7.05 -0.28
CA PRO A 131 -5.91 -5.86 0.43
C PRO A 131 -7.40 -5.57 0.17
N VAL A 132 -7.94 -6.07 -0.93
CA VAL A 132 -9.35 -5.86 -1.32
C VAL A 132 -10.26 -6.98 -0.80
N CYS A 133 -9.98 -8.24 -1.13
CA CYS A 133 -10.89 -9.36 -0.86
C CYS A 133 -10.43 -10.32 0.25
N ALA A 134 -9.29 -10.03 0.91
CA ALA A 134 -8.71 -10.84 1.99
C ALA A 134 -8.37 -12.30 1.63
N ARG A 135 -8.38 -12.68 0.35
CA ARG A 135 -7.90 -14.00 -0.09
C ARG A 135 -6.38 -14.14 0.07
N PRO A 136 -5.86 -15.36 0.34
CA PRO A 136 -4.42 -15.59 0.43
C PRO A 136 -3.66 -15.10 -0.82
N LEU A 137 -2.43 -14.64 -0.62
CA LEU A 137 -1.59 -14.16 -1.73
C LEU A 137 -1.16 -15.34 -2.63
N GLY A 138 -1.37 -15.20 -3.94
CA GLY A 138 -0.92 -16.14 -4.98
C GLY A 138 0.51 -15.88 -5.42
N SER A 139 1.00 -16.50 -6.49
CA SER A 139 2.40 -16.37 -6.98
C SER A 139 2.71 -15.12 -7.83
N GLY A 140 1.72 -14.23 -8.07
CA GLY A 140 1.87 -13.07 -8.96
C GLY A 140 1.79 -11.70 -8.27
N GLY A 141 1.54 -10.65 -9.05
CA GLY A 141 1.31 -9.28 -8.56
C GLY A 141 -0.15 -8.95 -8.21
N HIS A 142 -1.08 -9.84 -8.55
CA HIS A 142 -2.52 -9.61 -8.46
C HIS A 142 -3.24 -10.79 -7.81
N CYS A 143 -4.37 -10.49 -7.18
CA CYS A 143 -5.29 -11.49 -6.65
C CYS A 143 -5.95 -12.27 -7.78
N ARG A 144 -5.93 -13.61 -7.70
CA ARG A 144 -6.60 -14.48 -8.67
C ARG A 144 -8.13 -14.40 -8.57
N ASP A 145 -8.64 -14.08 -7.39
CA ASP A 145 -10.08 -14.05 -7.13
C ASP A 145 -10.74 -12.72 -7.51
N CYS A 146 -10.12 -11.58 -7.17
CA CYS A 146 -10.71 -10.27 -7.43
C CYS A 146 -9.92 -9.39 -8.41
N GLY A 147 -8.78 -9.85 -8.91
CA GLY A 147 -7.94 -9.09 -9.84
C GLY A 147 -7.16 -7.91 -9.22
N ALA A 148 -7.39 -7.57 -7.95
CA ALA A 148 -6.72 -6.44 -7.32
C ALA A 148 -5.20 -6.62 -7.23
N ALA A 149 -4.45 -5.57 -7.54
CA ALA A 149 -3.00 -5.54 -7.33
C ALA A 149 -2.67 -5.65 -5.84
N TYR A 150 -1.57 -6.32 -5.53
CA TYR A 150 -1.04 -6.39 -4.17
C TYR A 150 -0.26 -5.14 -3.78
N VAL A 151 0.31 -4.46 -4.78
CA VAL A 151 1.12 -3.26 -4.62
C VAL A 151 0.50 -2.21 -5.52
N ASN A 152 0.02 -1.12 -4.91
CA ASN A 152 -0.57 -0.03 -5.66
C ASN A 152 0.55 0.79 -6.29
N PRO A 153 0.49 1.08 -7.61
CA PRO A 153 1.46 1.97 -8.23
C PRO A 153 1.43 3.35 -7.58
N PRO A 154 2.59 4.03 -7.49
CA PRO A 154 2.60 5.42 -7.09
C PRO A 154 1.89 6.21 -8.20
N ALA A 155 1.13 7.25 -7.84
CA ALA A 155 0.80 8.28 -8.81
C ALA A 155 2.13 8.92 -9.23
N ALA A 156 2.64 8.59 -10.42
CA ALA A 156 3.90 9.12 -10.94
C ALA A 156 3.58 10.29 -11.87
N PRO A 157 3.56 11.55 -11.38
CA PRO A 157 3.41 12.70 -12.26
C PRO A 157 4.66 12.86 -13.13
N GLY A 158 4.49 12.91 -14.45
CA GLY A 158 5.50 13.42 -15.39
C GLY A 158 6.35 12.38 -16.14
N LEU A 159 6.22 11.08 -15.85
CA LEU A 159 6.90 10.01 -16.61
C LEU A 159 5.90 9.00 -17.15
N THR A 160 6.18 8.44 -18.33
CA THR A 160 5.40 7.31 -18.83
C THR A 160 5.66 6.06 -17.97
N PRO A 161 4.69 5.15 -17.83
CA PRO A 161 4.85 3.89 -17.09
C PRO A 161 6.09 3.10 -17.48
N ASP A 162 6.42 3.05 -18.78
CA ASP A 162 7.59 2.36 -19.31
C ASP A 162 8.91 2.94 -18.80
N VAL A 163 9.06 4.27 -18.87
CA VAL A 163 10.25 4.98 -18.41
C VAL A 163 10.40 4.81 -16.91
N TRP A 164 9.33 5.07 -16.15
CA TRP A 164 9.35 4.94 -14.70
C TRP A 164 9.72 3.51 -14.26
N ALA A 165 9.11 2.49 -14.86
CA ALA A 165 9.41 1.10 -14.52
C ALA A 165 10.84 0.70 -14.90
N ALA A 166 11.39 1.22 -16.01
CA ALA A 166 12.76 0.95 -16.42
C ALA A 166 13.78 1.60 -15.47
N GLU A 167 13.60 2.88 -15.13
CA GLU A 167 14.45 3.60 -14.19
C GLU A 167 14.44 2.94 -12.82
N ARG A 168 13.23 2.63 -12.31
CA ARG A 168 13.11 1.99 -11.00
C ARG A 168 13.74 0.59 -10.97
N ARG A 169 13.63 -0.19 -12.06
CA ARG A 169 14.34 -1.49 -12.15
C ARG A 169 15.85 -1.33 -12.12
N LYS A 170 16.40 -0.30 -12.77
CA LYS A 170 17.84 0.01 -12.72
C LYS A 170 18.29 0.34 -11.30
N GLU A 171 17.58 1.23 -10.62
CA GLU A 171 17.86 1.58 -9.22
C GLU A 171 17.81 0.36 -8.31
N ILE A 172 16.80 -0.51 -8.46
CA ILE A 172 16.71 -1.76 -7.69
C ILE A 172 17.92 -2.67 -7.95
N GLY A 173 18.38 -2.75 -9.21
CA GLY A 173 19.58 -3.51 -9.58
C GLY A 173 20.83 -2.98 -8.89
N GLU A 174 21.01 -1.65 -8.87
CA GLU A 174 22.13 -0.99 -8.18
C GLU A 174 22.08 -1.25 -6.67
N TRP A 175 20.91 -1.14 -6.04
CA TRP A 175 20.72 -1.44 -4.61
C TRP A 175 21.05 -2.89 -4.28
N ARG A 176 20.61 -3.85 -5.11
CA ARG A 176 20.89 -5.28 -4.91
C ARG A 176 22.37 -5.61 -5.08
N ALA A 177 23.12 -4.84 -5.86
CA ALA A 177 24.56 -5.02 -6.00
C ALA A 177 25.34 -4.60 -4.74
N LEU A 178 24.71 -3.86 -3.81
CA LEU A 178 25.31 -3.41 -2.55
C LEU A 178 24.97 -4.31 -1.35
N LEU A 179 24.05 -5.27 -1.52
CA LEU A 179 23.59 -6.21 -0.48
C LEU A 179 24.21 -7.60 -0.67
#